data_AF-A0A7W0ZU00-F1
#
_entry.id   AF-A0A7W0ZU00-F1
#
_cell.length_a   1.000
_cell.length_b   1.000
_cell.length_c   1.000
_cell.angle_alpha   90.00
_cell.angle_beta   90.00
_cell.angle_gamma   90.00
#
_symmetry.space_group_name_H-M   'P 1'
#
loop_
_entity.id
_entity.type
_entity.pdbx_description
1 polymer ?
#
loop_
_entity_poly.entity_id
_entity_poly.type
_entity_poly.pdbx_seq_one_letter_code
_entity_poly.pdbx_strand_id
1 'polypeptide(L)'
;MRKLTLTLAIAIPALMAGTAGAQDAGMTVTSETTTTTEPGPGPGKVEFGLFTGGFISNYYHQFFSYEFESRRQELNQLSPLFGVRLAVFPSRYIGLEVEGSVIHAETEMTSHNVTIFGLLGQIMIQRPGRFTPFLALGASSRLTVSNLHGDDTDRPIHAGIGFRIFATNTVAIRVDGRFLRGPSQQDPFTLNASYGELMVGLSFNPTSSRSVTTVREEDQDPDRDGVLGMNDACPTEAGTNPDGCPTRDQDGDGIMDPADKCPAEAETVNAFQDEDGCPDTLPDTD
;
A
#
# COMPACT_ATOMS: atom_id res chain seq x y z
N MET A 1 -52.64 4.58 3.80
CA MET A 1 -51.93 5.21 4.94
C MET A 1 -51.00 4.13 5.48
N ARG A 2 -49.66 4.19 5.51
CA ARG A 2 -48.69 5.26 5.72
C ARG A 2 -47.43 4.97 4.88
N LYS A 3 -46.82 6.01 4.29
CA LYS A 3 -45.45 5.95 3.75
C LYS A 3 -44.48 6.14 4.92
N LEU A 4 -43.54 5.22 5.12
CA LEU A 4 -42.45 5.37 6.07
C LEU A 4 -41.28 6.03 5.33
N THR A 5 -41.04 7.32 5.60
CA THR A 5 -39.90 8.07 5.08
C THR A 5 -38.86 8.12 6.19
N LEU A 6 -37.74 7.41 6.02
CA LEU A 6 -36.64 7.40 6.98
C LEU A 6 -35.63 8.47 6.55
N THR A 7 -35.68 9.64 7.17
CA THR A 7 -34.71 10.73 6.97
C THR A 7 -33.62 10.59 8.02
N LEU A 8 -32.41 10.19 7.62
CA LEU A 8 -31.25 10.14 8.50
C LEU A 8 -30.56 11.51 8.51
N ALA A 9 -30.83 12.30 9.55
CA ALA A 9 -30.11 13.54 9.82
C ALA A 9 -28.94 13.24 10.77
N ILE A 10 -27.70 13.45 10.31
CA ILE A 10 -26.51 13.39 11.16
C ILE A 10 -26.07 14.83 11.44
N ALA A 11 -26.15 15.21 12.71
CA ALA A 11 -25.71 16.49 13.23
C ALA A 11 -24.18 16.50 13.42
N ILE A 12 -23.53 17.57 12.97
CA ILE A 12 -22.11 17.88 13.22
C ILE A 12 -22.08 18.94 14.32
N PRO A 13 -21.39 18.74 15.46
CA PRO A 13 -21.13 19.86 16.35
C PRO A 13 -19.88 20.61 15.88
N ALA A 14 -20.08 21.88 15.55
CA ALA A 14 -19.02 22.88 15.45
C ALA A 14 -18.53 23.24 16.85
N LEU A 15 -17.20 23.31 17.05
CA LEU A 15 -16.61 23.95 18.22
C LEU A 15 -15.58 24.97 17.74
N MET A 16 -15.85 26.23 18.08
CA MET A 16 -15.06 27.41 17.76
C MET A 16 -14.19 27.83 18.96
N ALA A 17 -12.96 28.23 18.62
CA ALA A 17 -12.14 29.29 19.21
C ALA A 17 -11.79 29.28 20.71
N GLY A 18 -10.49 29.16 20.99
CA GLY A 18 -9.83 29.67 22.19
C GLY A 18 -8.50 30.32 21.79
N THR A 19 -8.36 31.61 22.06
CA THR A 19 -7.20 32.46 21.74
C THR A 19 -6.25 32.60 22.92
N ALA A 20 -4.94 32.42 22.69
CA ALA A 20 -3.79 33.02 23.39
C ALA A 20 -2.55 32.60 22.55
N GLY A 21 -1.56 33.41 22.19
CA GLY A 21 -1.03 34.65 22.74
C GLY A 21 0.47 34.45 23.06
N ALA A 22 1.33 35.01 22.20
CA ALA A 22 2.77 35.32 22.38
C ALA A 22 3.88 34.28 22.05
N GLN A 23 4.58 34.60 20.94
CA GLN A 23 6.04 34.75 20.77
C GLN A 23 7.00 33.65 21.25
N ASP A 24 7.62 32.94 20.28
CA ASP A 24 9.09 32.90 20.18
C ASP A 24 9.50 32.63 18.72
N ALA A 25 10.56 33.29 18.28
CA ALA A 25 11.08 33.28 16.92
C ALA A 25 12.04 32.11 16.73
N GLY A 26 11.54 31.02 16.17
CA GLY A 26 12.36 29.94 15.62
C GLY A 26 11.87 29.62 14.21
N MET A 27 12.66 29.98 13.20
CA MET A 27 12.40 29.64 11.79
C MET A 27 12.61 28.13 11.60
N THR A 28 11.66 27.31 12.05
CA THR A 28 11.62 25.89 11.71
C THR A 28 11.03 25.79 10.30
N VAL A 29 11.87 25.54 9.31
CA VAL A 29 11.40 25.17 7.96
C VAL A 29 10.80 23.78 8.07
N THR A 30 9.53 23.70 8.44
CA THR A 30 8.73 22.49 8.27
C THR A 30 8.45 22.34 6.79
N SER A 31 9.27 21.55 6.09
CA SER A 31 8.92 21.06 4.76
C SER A 31 7.74 20.08 4.90
N GLU A 32 6.52 20.61 4.95
CA GLU A 32 5.31 19.83 4.74
C GLU A 32 5.26 19.43 3.26
N THR A 33 5.95 18.34 2.93
CA THR A 33 5.72 17.64 1.66
C THR A 33 4.33 17.02 1.76
N THR A 34 3.32 17.81 1.37
CA THR A 34 1.94 17.38 1.20
C THR A 34 1.92 16.40 0.03
N THR A 35 2.32 15.16 0.30
CA THR A 35 2.18 14.06 -0.65
C THR A 35 0.69 13.79 -0.74
N THR A 36 0.05 14.40 -1.73
CA THR A 36 -1.37 14.18 -2.06
C THR A 36 -1.52 12.70 -2.42
N THR A 37 -1.72 11.86 -1.39
CA THR A 37 -1.87 10.43 -1.57
C THR A 37 -3.27 10.23 -2.11
N GLU A 38 -3.40 9.94 -3.41
CA GLU A 38 -4.70 9.59 -3.97
C GLU A 38 -5.26 8.37 -3.20
N PRO A 39 -6.50 8.45 -2.70
CA PRO A 39 -7.12 7.34 -1.98
C PRO A 39 -7.37 6.18 -2.96
N GLY A 40 -6.76 5.03 -2.67
CA GLY A 40 -6.87 3.83 -3.48
C GLY A 40 -5.59 3.00 -3.56
N PRO A 41 -5.70 1.73 -4.01
CA PRO A 41 -4.55 0.91 -4.30
C PRO A 41 -3.83 1.45 -5.54
N GLY A 42 -2.60 1.92 -5.33
CA GLY A 42 -1.67 2.27 -6.41
C GLY A 42 -1.02 1.00 -7.00
N PRO A 43 -0.21 1.14 -8.06
CA PRO A 43 0.53 0.03 -8.63
C PRO A 43 1.45 -0.62 -7.58
N GLY A 44 1.45 -1.95 -7.52
CA GLY A 44 2.24 -2.75 -6.58
C GLY A 44 1.67 -2.85 -5.16
N LYS A 45 0.46 -2.31 -4.90
CA LYS A 45 -0.17 -2.41 -3.57
C LYS A 45 -0.93 -3.73 -3.39
N VAL A 46 -1.05 -4.13 -2.11
CA VAL A 46 -1.81 -5.29 -1.65
C VAL A 46 -2.99 -4.79 -0.81
N GLU A 47 -4.16 -5.40 -1.00
CA GLU A 47 -5.37 -5.20 -0.21
C GLU A 47 -5.73 -6.50 0.51
N PHE A 48 -5.96 -6.43 1.80
CA PHE A 48 -6.60 -7.50 2.58
C PHE A 48 -8.02 -7.07 2.93
N GLY A 49 -8.98 -7.99 2.91
CA GLY A 49 -10.34 -7.67 3.30
C GLY A 49 -11.07 -8.77 4.03
N LEU A 50 -12.05 -8.36 4.83
CA LEU A 50 -13.01 -9.21 5.52
C LEU A 50 -14.40 -8.84 5.03
N PHE A 51 -15.27 -9.82 4.80
CA PHE A 51 -16.63 -9.54 4.35
C PHE A 51 -17.65 -10.51 4.92
N THR A 52 -18.89 -10.06 4.91
CA THR A 52 -20.08 -10.85 5.19
C THR A 52 -21.15 -10.54 4.16
N GLY A 53 -22.10 -11.44 3.99
CA GLY A 53 -23.11 -11.30 2.95
C GLY A 53 -24.16 -12.38 2.96
N GLY A 54 -24.96 -12.36 1.90
CA GLY A 54 -25.96 -13.36 1.62
C GLY A 54 -25.62 -14.12 0.34
N PHE A 55 -25.66 -15.44 0.42
CA PHE A 55 -25.67 -16.35 -0.70
C PHE A 55 -27.12 -16.68 -1.07
N ILE A 56 -27.50 -16.36 -2.30
CA ILE A 56 -28.84 -16.54 -2.84
C ILE A 56 -28.78 -17.71 -3.82
N SER A 57 -29.42 -18.81 -3.43
CA SER A 57 -29.54 -20.00 -4.28
C SER A 57 -30.86 -19.98 -5.05
N ASN A 58 -30.86 -20.48 -6.28
CA ASN A 58 -32.07 -20.69 -7.07
C ASN A 58 -32.65 -22.09 -6.82
N TYR A 59 -33.95 -22.26 -7.03
CA TYR A 59 -34.77 -23.47 -6.83
C TYR A 59 -34.26 -24.75 -7.53
N TYR A 60 -33.35 -24.63 -8.51
CA TYR A 60 -32.81 -25.77 -9.27
C TYR A 60 -31.52 -26.35 -8.68
N HIS A 61 -31.19 -26.05 -7.43
CA HIS A 61 -29.99 -26.61 -6.82
C HIS A 61 -30.18 -28.11 -6.49
N GLN A 62 -29.32 -28.95 -7.06
CA GLN A 62 -29.21 -30.36 -6.71
C GLN A 62 -27.92 -30.55 -5.91
N PHE A 63 -27.91 -30.16 -4.63
CA PHE A 63 -27.00 -30.82 -3.71
C PHE A 63 -27.67 -32.15 -3.40
N PHE A 64 -27.43 -33.24 -4.15
CA PHE A 64 -27.48 -34.62 -3.65
C PHE A 64 -27.22 -35.70 -4.71
N SER A 65 -26.69 -36.80 -4.19
CA SER A 65 -26.27 -38.03 -4.84
C SER A 65 -27.41 -38.93 -5.35
N TYR A 66 -26.99 -39.89 -6.14
CA TYR A 66 -27.76 -40.90 -6.84
C TYR A 66 -28.17 -42.07 -5.92
N GLU A 67 -29.09 -41.89 -4.95
CA GLU A 67 -29.63 -43.09 -4.28
C GLU A 67 -31.07 -43.09 -3.74
N PHE A 68 -31.83 -41.99 -3.78
CA PHE A 68 -33.28 -42.09 -3.51
C PHE A 68 -34.11 -41.18 -4.41
N GLU A 69 -34.77 -41.81 -5.36
CA GLU A 69 -35.82 -41.28 -6.22
C GLU A 69 -37.07 -40.97 -5.37
N SER A 70 -37.06 -39.91 -4.53
CA SER A 70 -38.25 -39.19 -4.01
C SER A 70 -37.97 -38.30 -2.78
N ARG A 71 -37.34 -37.14 -2.98
CA ARG A 71 -37.75 -35.82 -2.42
C ARG A 71 -36.65 -34.78 -2.64
N ARG A 72 -36.95 -33.79 -3.48
CA ARG A 72 -36.17 -32.55 -3.60
C ARG A 72 -36.20 -31.86 -2.23
N GLN A 73 -35.06 -31.62 -1.60
CA GLN A 73 -35.00 -30.82 -0.38
C GLN A 73 -34.53 -29.41 -0.74
N GLU A 74 -35.39 -28.44 -0.48
CA GLU A 74 -35.15 -27.03 -0.78
C GLU A 74 -34.20 -26.46 0.30
N LEU A 75 -33.17 -25.71 -0.12
CA LEU A 75 -32.35 -24.90 0.79
C LEU A 75 -33.03 -23.54 0.99
N ASN A 76 -32.88 -22.95 2.18
CA ASN A 76 -33.32 -21.58 2.42
C ASN A 76 -32.75 -20.64 1.35
N GLN A 77 -33.63 -19.81 0.75
CA GLN A 77 -33.32 -18.96 -0.39
C GLN A 77 -32.18 -17.95 -0.13
N LEU A 78 -31.87 -17.67 1.14
CA LEU A 78 -30.78 -16.79 1.57
C LEU A 78 -29.98 -17.46 2.69
N SER A 79 -28.70 -17.73 2.43
CA SER A 79 -27.76 -18.31 3.40
C SER A 79 -26.68 -17.30 3.79
N PRO A 80 -26.33 -17.13 5.08
CA PRO A 80 -25.24 -16.24 5.49
C PRO A 80 -23.88 -16.72 4.96
N LEU A 81 -23.10 -15.75 4.46
CA LEU A 81 -21.76 -15.91 3.90
C LEU A 81 -20.78 -15.06 4.71
N PHE A 82 -19.61 -15.62 5.02
CA PHE A 82 -18.49 -14.91 5.63
C PHE A 82 -17.21 -15.26 4.90
N GLY A 83 -16.26 -14.33 4.80
CA GLY A 83 -14.99 -14.66 4.17
C GLY A 83 -13.92 -13.60 4.28
N VAL A 84 -12.78 -13.96 3.70
CA VAL A 84 -11.59 -13.14 3.60
C VAL A 84 -11.16 -13.01 2.15
N ARG A 85 -10.56 -11.89 1.80
CA ARG A 85 -10.04 -11.64 0.45
C ARG A 85 -8.66 -11.04 0.48
N LEU A 86 -7.86 -11.36 -0.51
CA LEU A 86 -6.53 -10.81 -0.75
C LEU A 86 -6.47 -10.37 -2.20
N ALA A 87 -6.13 -9.12 -2.45
CA ALA A 87 -5.96 -8.58 -3.78
C ALA A 87 -4.60 -7.91 -3.96
N VAL A 88 -4.07 -8.04 -5.18
CA VAL A 88 -2.86 -7.35 -5.63
C VAL A 88 -3.22 -6.46 -6.81
N PHE A 89 -2.62 -5.27 -6.88
CA PHE A 89 -2.93 -4.28 -7.90
C PHE A 89 -1.70 -3.98 -8.77
N PRO A 90 -1.48 -4.73 -9.87
CA PRO A 90 -0.41 -4.44 -10.81
C PRO A 90 -0.51 -3.03 -11.41
N SER A 91 -1.74 -2.52 -11.53
CA SER A 91 -2.05 -1.18 -12.02
C SER A 91 -3.13 -0.54 -11.15
N ARG A 92 -3.27 0.79 -11.20
CA ARG A 92 -4.37 1.51 -10.54
C ARG A 92 -5.76 1.09 -11.06
N TYR A 93 -5.84 0.60 -12.29
CA TYR A 93 -7.10 0.21 -12.95
C TYR A 93 -7.41 -1.28 -12.88
N ILE A 94 -6.41 -2.13 -12.59
CA ILE A 94 -6.54 -3.59 -12.67
C ILE A 94 -6.08 -4.20 -11.35
N GLY A 95 -6.92 -5.07 -10.78
CA GLY A 95 -6.61 -5.87 -9.60
C GLY A 95 -6.79 -7.37 -9.87
N LEU A 96 -5.99 -8.18 -9.20
CA LEU A 96 -6.17 -9.63 -9.13
C LEU A 96 -6.55 -9.97 -7.69
N GLU A 97 -7.62 -10.72 -7.49
CA GLU A 97 -8.14 -11.03 -6.16
C GLU A 97 -8.40 -12.52 -6.00
N VAL A 98 -8.04 -13.03 -4.83
CA VAL A 98 -8.44 -14.35 -4.34
C VAL A 98 -9.29 -14.19 -3.09
N GLU A 99 -10.29 -15.05 -2.95
CA GLU A 99 -11.27 -14.98 -1.87
C GLU A 99 -11.56 -16.37 -1.33
N GLY A 100 -11.57 -16.51 -0.01
CA GLY A 100 -12.01 -17.70 0.70
C GLY A 100 -13.25 -17.40 1.53
N SER A 101 -14.29 -18.22 1.41
CA SER A 101 -15.57 -18.02 2.10
C SER A 101 -16.12 -19.28 2.73
N VAL A 102 -16.98 -19.09 3.73
CA VAL A 102 -17.77 -20.12 4.40
C VAL A 102 -19.22 -19.67 4.34
N ILE A 103 -20.08 -20.54 3.81
CA ILE A 103 -21.53 -20.36 3.75
C ILE A 103 -22.14 -21.37 4.72
N HIS A 104 -22.99 -20.88 5.63
CA HIS A 104 -23.77 -21.74 6.50
C HIS A 104 -25.19 -21.79 5.95
N ALA A 105 -25.64 -22.97 5.53
CA ALA A 105 -26.96 -23.18 4.97
C ALA A 105 -27.76 -24.20 5.81
N GLU A 106 -29.08 -24.02 5.82
CA GLU A 106 -30.02 -24.93 6.49
C GLU A 106 -30.98 -25.52 5.44
N THR A 107 -31.32 -26.80 5.60
CA THR A 107 -32.27 -27.51 4.74
C THR A 107 -33.71 -27.36 5.26
N GLU A 108 -34.67 -27.00 4.38
CA GLU A 108 -36.05 -26.69 4.79
C GLU A 108 -36.81 -27.88 5.38
N MET A 109 -36.47 -29.13 5.02
CA MET A 109 -37.24 -30.31 5.41
C MET A 109 -36.70 -31.07 6.63
N THR A 110 -35.43 -30.89 6.99
CA THR A 110 -34.77 -31.72 8.02
C THR A 110 -33.95 -30.93 9.03
N SER A 111 -33.82 -29.60 8.91
CA SER A 111 -33.07 -28.74 9.83
C SER A 111 -31.61 -29.22 10.06
N HIS A 112 -30.99 -29.82 9.04
CA HIS A 112 -29.58 -30.22 9.11
C HIS A 112 -28.69 -29.06 8.63
N ASN A 113 -27.61 -28.83 9.37
CA ASN A 113 -26.62 -27.82 9.02
C ASN A 113 -25.73 -28.33 7.89
N VAL A 114 -25.64 -27.54 6.82
CA VAL A 114 -24.74 -27.76 5.69
C VAL A 114 -23.75 -26.61 5.64
N THR A 115 -22.45 -26.93 5.61
CA THR A 115 -21.39 -25.93 5.48
C THR A 115 -20.75 -26.06 4.11
N ILE A 116 -20.69 -24.94 3.38
CA ILE A 116 -20.09 -24.87 2.05
C ILE A 116 -18.87 -23.96 2.13
N PHE A 117 -17.72 -24.46 1.69
CA PHE A 117 -16.49 -23.70 1.56
C PHE A 117 -16.32 -23.22 0.13
N GLY A 118 -16.09 -21.92 -0.05
CA GLY A 118 -15.84 -21.30 -1.35
C GLY A 118 -14.40 -20.83 -1.47
N LEU A 119 -13.79 -21.08 -2.63
CA LEU A 119 -12.55 -20.46 -3.06
C LEU A 119 -12.77 -19.81 -4.42
N LEU A 120 -12.53 -18.51 -4.53
CA LEU A 120 -12.73 -17.72 -5.74
C LEU A 120 -11.45 -17.02 -6.16
N GLY A 121 -11.22 -16.94 -7.47
CA GLY A 121 -10.22 -16.09 -8.09
C GLY A 121 -10.88 -15.17 -9.11
N GLN A 122 -10.54 -13.89 -9.09
CA GLN A 122 -11.12 -12.90 -10.00
C GLN A 122 -10.16 -11.79 -10.42
N ILE A 123 -10.45 -11.24 -11.59
CA ILE A 123 -9.83 -10.02 -12.10
C ILE A 123 -10.83 -8.89 -11.88
N MET A 124 -10.33 -7.74 -11.44
CA MET A 124 -11.10 -6.53 -11.21
C MET A 124 -10.63 -5.42 -12.15
N ILE A 125 -11.59 -4.74 -12.76
CA ILE A 125 -11.35 -3.51 -13.52
C ILE A 125 -12.06 -2.39 -12.76
N GLN A 126 -11.30 -1.37 -12.36
CA GLN A 126 -11.80 -0.33 -11.47
C GLN A 126 -11.45 1.09 -11.95
N ARG A 127 -12.25 2.07 -11.52
CA ARG A 127 -11.94 3.49 -11.70
C ARG A 127 -11.39 4.08 -10.40
N PRO A 128 -10.11 4.48 -10.34
CA PRO A 128 -9.50 5.05 -9.14
C PRO A 128 -10.24 6.30 -8.62
N GLY A 129 -10.33 6.42 -7.29
CA GLY A 129 -10.88 7.59 -6.60
C GLY A 129 -11.43 7.23 -5.22
N ARG A 130 -11.86 8.25 -4.44
CA ARG A 130 -12.50 8.04 -3.12
C ARG A 130 -13.69 7.08 -3.19
N PHE A 131 -14.48 7.21 -4.25
CA PHE A 131 -15.46 6.23 -4.69
C PHE A 131 -14.87 5.46 -5.87
N THR A 132 -14.52 4.20 -5.66
CA THR A 132 -13.90 3.33 -6.67
C THR A 132 -14.91 2.28 -7.12
N PRO A 133 -15.70 2.52 -8.18
CA PRO A 133 -16.53 1.49 -8.79
C PRO A 133 -15.64 0.47 -9.52
N PHE A 134 -16.07 -0.79 -9.54
CA PHE A 134 -15.37 -1.86 -10.22
C PHE A 134 -16.30 -2.91 -10.82
N LEU A 135 -15.79 -3.57 -11.84
CA LEU A 135 -16.32 -4.79 -12.42
C LEU A 135 -15.40 -5.95 -12.04
N ALA A 136 -15.96 -7.10 -11.75
CA ALA A 136 -15.22 -8.31 -11.40
C ALA A 136 -15.64 -9.48 -12.27
N LEU A 137 -14.67 -10.26 -12.74
CA LEU A 137 -14.88 -11.46 -13.56
C LEU A 137 -13.94 -12.55 -13.05
N GLY A 138 -14.46 -13.76 -12.86
CA GLY A 138 -13.63 -14.81 -12.31
C GLY A 138 -14.24 -16.19 -12.38
N ALA A 139 -13.54 -17.11 -11.71
CA ALA A 139 -13.96 -18.48 -11.54
C ALA A 139 -13.80 -18.88 -10.08
N SER A 140 -14.54 -19.92 -9.71
CA SER A 140 -14.69 -20.35 -8.33
C SER A 140 -14.73 -21.86 -8.22
N SER A 141 -14.37 -22.38 -7.05
CA SER A 141 -14.63 -23.75 -6.64
C SER A 141 -15.39 -23.75 -5.33
N ARG A 142 -16.45 -24.55 -5.23
CA ARG A 142 -17.23 -24.72 -4.01
C ARG A 142 -17.16 -26.16 -3.56
N LEU A 143 -16.66 -26.37 -2.35
CA LEU A 143 -16.62 -27.67 -1.70
C LEU A 143 -17.75 -27.74 -0.68
N THR A 144 -18.66 -28.69 -0.87
CA THR A 144 -19.74 -28.94 0.08
C THR A 144 -19.29 -30.04 1.04
N VAL A 145 -19.30 -29.75 2.34
CA VAL A 145 -19.02 -30.76 3.38
C VAL A 145 -20.32 -31.00 4.14
N SER A 146 -20.85 -32.22 4.04
CA SER A 146 -22.05 -32.62 4.77
C SER A 146 -21.77 -33.88 5.60
N ASN A 147 -22.38 -33.95 6.79
CA ASN A 147 -22.23 -35.10 7.68
C ASN A 147 -23.03 -36.33 7.21
N LEU A 148 -23.87 -36.18 6.19
CA LEU A 148 -24.81 -37.23 5.77
C LEU A 148 -24.49 -37.82 4.40
N HIS A 149 -23.78 -37.10 3.54
CA HIS A 149 -23.61 -37.45 2.12
C HIS A 149 -22.39 -36.73 1.53
N GLY A 150 -21.39 -37.51 1.11
CA GLY A 150 -20.29 -37.24 0.15
C GLY A 150 -19.80 -35.80 -0.12
N ASP A 151 -18.50 -35.65 -0.40
CA ASP A 151 -17.94 -34.41 -0.92
C ASP A 151 -18.35 -34.17 -2.38
N ASP A 152 -18.90 -32.99 -2.68
CA ASP A 152 -19.13 -32.52 -4.04
C ASP A 152 -18.39 -31.21 -4.28
N THR A 153 -17.77 -31.07 -5.46
CA THR A 153 -16.98 -29.91 -5.86
C THR A 153 -17.53 -29.30 -7.14
N ASP A 154 -18.23 -28.18 -7.00
CA ASP A 154 -18.72 -27.39 -8.12
C ASP A 154 -17.69 -26.34 -8.56
N ARG A 155 -17.67 -26.02 -9.85
CA ARG A 155 -16.77 -25.00 -10.42
C ARG A 155 -17.53 -23.90 -11.18
N PRO A 156 -18.14 -22.92 -10.47
CA PRO A 156 -18.84 -21.82 -11.12
C PRO A 156 -17.88 -20.79 -11.74
N ILE A 157 -18.33 -20.14 -12.82
CA ILE A 157 -17.81 -18.85 -13.27
C ILE A 157 -18.67 -17.72 -12.71
N HIS A 158 -18.12 -16.52 -12.54
CA HIS A 158 -18.86 -15.40 -11.99
C HIS A 158 -18.54 -14.06 -12.65
N ALA A 159 -19.55 -13.19 -12.59
CA ALA A 159 -19.43 -11.78 -12.94
C ALA A 159 -20.06 -10.95 -11.83
N GLY A 160 -19.40 -9.85 -11.47
CA GLY A 160 -19.82 -9.01 -10.35
C GLY A 160 -19.61 -7.53 -10.63
N ILE A 161 -20.34 -6.73 -9.89
CA ILE A 161 -20.19 -5.29 -9.84
C ILE A 161 -20.10 -4.85 -8.39
N GLY A 162 -19.33 -3.82 -8.13
CA GLY A 162 -19.23 -3.29 -6.79
C GLY A 162 -18.57 -1.94 -6.75
N PHE A 163 -18.41 -1.44 -5.53
CA PHE A 163 -17.70 -0.20 -5.28
C PHE A 163 -16.98 -0.26 -3.95
N ARG A 164 -15.91 0.53 -3.85
CA ARG A 164 -15.20 0.84 -2.60
C ARG A 164 -15.39 2.31 -2.25
N ILE A 165 -15.60 2.58 -0.97
CA ILE A 165 -15.63 3.94 -0.40
C ILE A 165 -14.48 4.03 0.59
N PHE A 166 -13.45 4.81 0.24
CA PHE A 166 -12.28 5.02 1.09
C PHE A 166 -12.62 6.02 2.20
N ALA A 167 -12.67 5.53 3.44
CA ALA A 167 -12.80 6.38 4.63
C ALA A 167 -11.45 7.04 4.98
N THR A 168 -10.35 6.33 4.72
CA THR A 168 -8.97 6.83 4.82
C THR A 168 -8.17 6.34 3.61
N ASN A 169 -6.89 6.73 3.50
CA ASN A 169 -6.00 6.23 2.45
C ASN A 169 -5.67 4.72 2.58
N THR A 170 -6.04 4.10 3.71
CA THR A 170 -5.73 2.71 4.05
C THR A 170 -6.99 1.87 4.25
N VAL A 171 -8.12 2.47 4.64
CA VAL A 171 -9.36 1.75 4.98
C VAL A 171 -10.48 2.14 4.05
N ALA A 172 -11.14 1.14 3.47
CA ALA A 172 -12.32 1.29 2.65
C ALA A 172 -13.44 0.35 3.07
N ILE A 173 -14.68 0.80 2.90
CA ILE A 173 -15.85 -0.08 2.90
C ILE A 173 -16.05 -0.55 1.47
N ARG A 174 -16.31 -1.83 1.28
CA ARG A 174 -16.60 -2.43 -0.03
C ARG A 174 -17.98 -3.06 -0.03
N VAL A 175 -18.73 -2.80 -1.08
CA VAL A 175 -20.03 -3.42 -1.35
C VAL A 175 -19.97 -4.01 -2.75
N ASP A 176 -20.28 -5.29 -2.88
CA ASP A 176 -20.31 -5.94 -4.19
C ASP A 176 -21.37 -7.03 -4.30
N GLY A 177 -21.98 -7.09 -5.48
CA GLY A 177 -22.94 -8.12 -5.87
C GLY A 177 -22.36 -8.95 -7.00
N ARG A 178 -22.52 -10.27 -6.92
CA ARG A 178 -22.01 -11.21 -7.92
C ARG A 178 -23.11 -12.16 -8.36
N PHE A 179 -23.02 -12.52 -9.63
CA PHE A 179 -23.84 -13.55 -10.23
C PHE A 179 -22.93 -14.69 -10.68
N LEU A 180 -23.24 -15.90 -10.24
CA LEU A 180 -22.43 -17.09 -10.51
C LEU A 180 -23.24 -18.07 -11.34
N ARG A 181 -22.54 -18.74 -12.26
CA ARG A 181 -23.08 -19.75 -13.18
C ARG A 181 -22.21 -20.99 -13.09
N GLY A 182 -22.80 -22.11 -12.70
CA GLY A 182 -22.09 -23.38 -12.55
C GLY A 182 -22.61 -24.47 -13.49
N PRO A 183 -21.77 -25.49 -13.78
CA PRO A 183 -22.25 -26.72 -14.40
C PRO A 183 -23.31 -27.39 -13.51
N SER A 184 -24.22 -28.14 -14.13
CA SER A 184 -25.23 -28.93 -13.40
C SER A 184 -24.92 -30.42 -13.54
N GLN A 185 -25.18 -31.21 -12.50
CA GLN A 185 -24.99 -32.67 -12.50
C GLN A 185 -25.81 -33.40 -13.59
N GLN A 186 -26.85 -32.77 -14.16
CA GLN A 186 -27.62 -33.34 -15.28
C GLN A 186 -26.94 -33.16 -16.66
N ASP A 187 -26.09 -32.14 -16.81
CA ASP A 187 -25.31 -31.92 -18.03
C ASP A 187 -24.10 -31.01 -17.72
N PRO A 188 -22.87 -31.57 -17.61
CA PRO A 188 -21.67 -30.85 -17.21
C PRO A 188 -21.21 -29.79 -18.23
N PHE A 189 -21.79 -29.78 -19.43
CA PHE A 189 -21.50 -28.80 -20.47
C PHE A 189 -22.49 -27.61 -20.47
N THR A 190 -23.53 -27.64 -19.64
CA THR A 190 -24.53 -26.56 -19.55
C THR A 190 -24.43 -25.77 -18.24
N LEU A 191 -24.32 -24.44 -18.36
CA LEU A 191 -24.28 -23.50 -17.22
C LEU A 191 -25.70 -23.20 -16.67
N ASN A 192 -26.38 -24.23 -16.20
CA ASN A 192 -27.78 -24.17 -15.79
C ASN A 192 -27.97 -23.77 -14.31
N ALA A 193 -26.98 -24.00 -13.46
CA ALA A 193 -27.03 -23.54 -12.07
C ALA A 193 -26.73 -22.04 -12.00
N SER A 194 -27.56 -21.27 -11.31
CA SER A 194 -27.42 -19.82 -11.14
C SER A 194 -27.51 -19.42 -9.68
N TYR A 195 -26.63 -18.52 -9.27
CA TYR A 195 -26.49 -18.05 -7.89
C TYR A 195 -26.33 -16.54 -7.85
N GLY A 196 -26.79 -15.93 -6.77
CA GLY A 196 -26.49 -14.55 -6.42
C GLY A 196 -25.66 -14.49 -5.14
N GLU A 197 -24.74 -13.55 -5.07
CA GLU A 197 -24.05 -13.19 -3.82
C GLU A 197 -24.15 -11.68 -3.65
N LEU A 198 -24.46 -11.24 -2.44
CA LEU A 198 -24.41 -9.83 -2.06
C LEU A 198 -23.55 -9.69 -0.81
N MET A 199 -22.51 -8.86 -0.89
CA MET A 199 -21.48 -8.74 0.15
C MET A 199 -21.26 -7.29 0.56
N VAL A 200 -20.93 -7.12 1.83
CA VAL A 200 -20.37 -5.91 2.40
C VAL A 200 -19.16 -6.28 3.25
N GLY A 201 -18.11 -5.48 3.16
CA GLY A 201 -16.86 -5.77 3.85
C GLY A 201 -15.97 -4.57 4.06
N LEU A 202 -14.89 -4.80 4.79
CA LEU A 202 -13.80 -3.86 5.00
C LEU A 202 -12.60 -4.27 4.15
N SER A 203 -11.98 -3.30 3.50
CA SER A 203 -10.76 -3.43 2.72
C SER A 203 -9.67 -2.60 3.38
N PHE A 204 -8.54 -3.23 3.66
CA PHE A 204 -7.35 -2.66 4.27
C PHE A 204 -6.20 -2.70 3.27
N ASN A 205 -5.64 -1.54 2.97
CA ASN A 205 -4.53 -1.35 2.05
C ASN A 205 -3.32 -0.90 2.87
N PRO A 206 -2.60 -1.81 3.55
CA PRO A 206 -1.45 -1.46 4.37
C PRO A 206 -0.41 -0.79 3.48
N THR A 207 -0.41 0.54 3.50
CA THR A 207 0.60 1.33 2.83
C THR A 207 1.78 1.30 3.78
N SER A 208 2.71 0.37 3.54
CA SER A 208 4.06 0.54 4.06
C SER A 208 4.56 1.80 3.37
N SER A 209 4.56 2.91 4.09
CA SER A 209 5.42 4.02 3.76
C SER A 209 6.84 3.47 3.92
N ARG A 210 7.34 2.78 2.89
CA ARG A 210 8.76 2.76 2.66
C ARG A 210 9.06 4.22 2.38
N SER A 211 9.36 4.97 3.46
CA SER A 211 10.19 6.13 3.33
C SER A 211 11.43 5.57 2.67
N VAL A 212 11.48 5.73 1.34
CA VAL A 212 12.76 5.83 0.69
C VAL A 212 13.31 7.08 1.33
N THR A 213 14.04 6.88 2.44
CA THR A 213 15.03 7.84 2.87
C THR A 213 15.97 7.84 1.68
N THR A 214 15.69 8.72 0.71
CA THR A 214 16.74 9.29 -0.09
C THR A 214 17.66 9.87 0.96
N VAL A 215 18.71 9.12 1.29
CA VAL A 215 19.82 9.63 2.08
C VAL A 215 20.18 10.92 1.35
N ARG A 216 19.85 12.06 1.96
CA ARG A 216 20.24 13.36 1.43
C ARG A 216 21.76 13.27 1.26
N GLU A 217 22.28 13.85 0.19
CA GLU A 217 23.72 13.91 -0.10
C GLU A 217 24.58 14.42 1.07
N GLU A 218 23.97 14.97 2.12
CA GLU A 218 24.63 15.42 3.37
C GLU A 218 25.40 14.33 4.14
N ASP A 219 25.11 13.04 3.95
CA ASP A 219 25.86 11.94 4.59
C ASP A 219 27.00 11.38 3.71
N GLN A 220 27.28 11.96 2.54
CA GLN A 220 28.28 11.43 1.61
C GLN A 220 29.63 12.14 1.75
N ASP A 221 30.69 11.33 1.63
CA ASP A 221 32.11 11.69 1.54
C ASP A 221 32.56 11.31 0.12
N PRO A 222 32.40 12.22 -0.87
CA PRO A 222 32.53 11.87 -2.29
C PRO A 222 33.96 11.58 -2.72
N ASP A 223 34.95 12.21 -2.08
CA ASP A 223 36.37 12.03 -2.35
C ASP A 223 37.08 11.10 -1.35
N ARG A 224 36.39 10.71 -0.29
CA ARG A 224 36.79 9.67 0.68
C ARG A 224 37.98 10.06 1.53
N ASP A 225 38.08 11.32 1.89
CA ASP A 225 39.15 11.81 2.75
C ASP A 225 38.83 11.69 4.27
N GLY A 226 37.59 11.31 4.59
CA GLY A 226 37.12 11.11 5.96
C GLY A 226 36.41 12.32 6.58
N VAL A 227 36.24 13.42 5.84
CA VAL A 227 35.45 14.59 6.23
C VAL A 227 34.10 14.53 5.51
N LEU A 228 32.99 14.60 6.27
CA LEU A 228 31.64 14.49 5.71
C LEU A 228 31.15 15.85 5.19
N GLY A 229 30.40 15.85 4.09
CA GLY A 229 30.09 17.02 3.26
C GLY A 229 29.78 18.37 3.96
N MET A 230 29.06 18.40 5.09
CA MET A 230 28.80 19.68 5.79
C MET A 230 30.04 20.28 6.49
N ASN A 231 31.05 19.44 6.76
CA ASN A 231 32.32 19.81 7.37
C ASN A 231 33.47 19.85 6.35
N ASP A 232 33.20 19.51 5.09
CA ASP A 232 34.18 19.47 4.01
C ASP A 232 34.01 20.70 3.10
N ALA A 233 35.01 21.57 3.10
CA ALA A 233 35.03 22.77 2.27
C ALA A 233 35.36 22.46 0.80
N CYS A 234 35.90 21.27 0.50
CA CYS A 234 36.26 20.81 -0.83
C CYS A 234 35.64 19.43 -1.15
N PRO A 235 34.29 19.31 -1.31
CA PRO A 235 33.56 18.01 -1.40
C PRO A 235 33.93 17.05 -2.54
N THR A 236 34.88 17.40 -3.39
CA THR A 236 35.29 16.62 -4.56
C THR A 236 36.81 16.48 -4.68
N GLU A 237 37.58 17.07 -3.77
CA GLU A 237 39.03 17.06 -3.78
C GLU A 237 39.55 16.58 -2.42
N ALA A 238 39.99 15.32 -2.36
CA ALA A 238 40.43 14.71 -1.11
C ALA A 238 41.52 15.55 -0.43
N GLY A 239 41.26 15.95 0.80
CA GLY A 239 42.14 16.79 1.59
C GLY A 239 42.62 16.14 2.88
N THR A 240 42.94 17.01 3.83
CA THR A 240 43.33 16.61 5.19
C THR A 240 42.51 17.39 6.21
N ASN A 241 42.34 16.82 7.41
CA ASN A 241 41.63 17.46 8.52
C ASN A 241 42.35 18.78 8.90
N PRO A 242 41.64 19.91 9.16
CA PRO A 242 40.23 20.00 9.59
C PRO A 242 39.17 20.22 8.52
N ASP A 243 39.51 20.78 7.36
CA ASP A 243 38.51 21.35 6.44
C ASP A 243 38.25 20.51 5.18
N GLY A 244 38.88 19.34 5.05
CA GLY A 244 38.67 18.43 3.91
C GLY A 244 39.31 18.89 2.59
N CYS A 245 40.06 20.00 2.60
CA CYS A 245 40.74 20.52 1.41
C CYS A 245 42.21 20.08 1.32
N PRO A 246 42.75 19.88 0.10
CA PRO A 246 44.17 19.64 -0.10
C PRO A 246 44.98 20.90 0.22
N THR A 247 46.03 20.76 1.03
CA THR A 247 47.02 21.82 1.25
C THR A 247 47.91 21.94 0.02
N ARG A 248 48.01 23.15 -0.54
CA ARG A 248 48.89 23.47 -1.67
C ARG A 248 50.10 24.26 -1.18
N ASP A 249 51.18 24.12 -1.92
CA ASP A 249 52.44 24.86 -1.82
C ASP A 249 52.71 25.33 -3.25
N GLN A 250 52.28 26.56 -3.55
CA GLN A 250 52.16 27.07 -4.92
C GLN A 250 53.52 27.40 -5.54
N ASP A 251 54.51 27.81 -4.76
CA ASP A 251 55.86 28.16 -5.25
C ASP A 251 56.92 27.09 -4.95
N GLY A 252 56.60 26.10 -4.12
CA GLY A 252 57.40 24.90 -3.90
C GLY A 252 58.58 25.11 -2.95
N ASP A 253 58.51 26.10 -2.06
CA ASP A 253 59.57 26.41 -1.10
C ASP A 253 59.54 25.52 0.17
N GLY A 254 58.46 24.76 0.36
CA GLY A 254 58.26 23.84 1.48
C GLY A 254 57.39 24.39 2.61
N ILE A 255 56.88 25.62 2.50
CA ILE A 255 55.87 26.22 3.38
C ILE A 255 54.52 26.14 2.65
N MET A 256 53.48 25.67 3.34
CA MET A 256 52.15 25.49 2.73
C MET A 256 51.44 26.85 2.62
N ASP A 257 50.69 27.10 1.53
CA ASP A 257 50.01 28.38 1.25
C ASP A 257 49.23 28.98 2.46
N PRO A 258 48.56 28.20 3.34
CA PRO A 258 47.86 28.77 4.51
C PRO A 258 48.79 29.29 5.61
N ALA A 259 50.04 28.82 5.66
CA ALA A 259 51.07 29.24 6.61
C ALA A 259 52.08 30.22 5.99
N ASP A 260 52.11 30.30 4.66
CA ASP A 260 52.95 31.18 3.87
C ASP A 260 52.35 32.60 3.75
N LYS A 261 53.15 33.63 4.04
CA LYS A 261 52.75 35.03 3.85
C LYS A 261 52.87 35.50 2.40
N CYS A 262 53.72 34.86 1.60
CA CYS A 262 53.95 35.14 0.20
C CYS A 262 53.73 33.88 -0.69
N PRO A 263 52.50 33.32 -0.80
CA PRO A 263 52.21 32.02 -1.48
C PRO A 263 52.59 31.89 -2.96
N ALA A 264 53.12 32.94 -3.59
CA ALA A 264 53.49 32.94 -5.00
C ALA A 264 54.98 33.24 -5.22
N GLU A 265 55.75 33.45 -4.15
CA GLU A 265 57.15 33.85 -4.18
C GLU A 265 57.97 33.00 -3.19
N ALA A 266 58.71 32.04 -3.72
CA ALA A 266 59.49 31.11 -2.90
C ALA A 266 60.46 31.82 -1.93
N GLU A 267 60.48 31.35 -0.69
CA GLU A 267 61.40 31.76 0.38
C GLU A 267 62.88 31.72 -0.05
N THR A 268 63.65 32.69 0.47
CA THR A 268 65.10 32.77 0.29
C THR A 268 65.81 32.27 1.54
N VAL A 269 66.06 30.96 1.63
CA VAL A 269 66.73 30.34 2.78
C VAL A 269 68.14 30.91 3.00
N ASN A 270 68.27 31.83 3.96
CA ASN A 270 69.49 32.59 4.22
C ASN A 270 69.82 32.75 5.72
N ALA A 271 69.09 32.06 6.60
CA ALA A 271 69.18 32.14 8.07
C ALA A 271 68.59 33.42 8.69
N PHE A 272 67.77 34.15 7.93
CA PHE A 272 66.96 35.28 8.37
C PHE A 272 65.53 35.04 7.90
N GLN A 273 64.57 35.12 8.84
CA GLN A 273 63.12 34.94 8.65
C GLN A 273 62.62 33.74 7.81
N ASP A 274 63.44 32.72 7.56
CA ASP A 274 63.15 31.50 6.77
C ASP A 274 61.87 30.69 7.12
N GLU A 275 61.10 31.07 8.16
CA GLU A 275 59.86 30.40 8.56
C GLU A 275 58.60 31.14 8.07
N ASP A 276 58.73 32.30 7.43
CA ASP A 276 57.58 33.14 7.08
C ASP A 276 57.14 33.11 5.62
N GLY A 277 57.90 32.41 4.77
CA GLY A 277 57.56 32.11 3.37
C GLY A 277 57.76 33.27 2.43
N CYS A 278 58.41 34.35 2.86
CA CYS A 278 58.62 35.53 2.05
C CYS A 278 60.11 35.74 1.73
N PRO A 279 60.47 35.98 0.46
CA PRO A 279 61.86 36.20 0.08
C PRO A 279 62.42 37.44 0.78
N ASP A 280 63.50 37.25 1.52
CA ASP A 280 64.16 38.33 2.25
C ASP A 280 65.66 38.47 1.94
N THR A 281 66.28 39.46 2.58
CA THR A 281 67.72 39.70 2.53
C THR A 281 68.25 39.98 3.91
N LEU A 282 69.48 39.51 4.19
CA LEU A 282 70.19 39.79 5.44
C LEU A 282 70.23 41.30 5.74
N PRO A 283 69.94 41.72 6.98
CA PRO A 283 70.02 43.13 7.37
C PRO A 283 71.46 43.63 7.31
N ASP A 284 71.66 44.84 6.77
CA ASP A 284 72.97 45.50 6.73
C ASP A 284 73.50 45.71 8.15
N THR A 285 74.67 45.14 8.44
CA THR A 285 75.39 45.37 9.70
C THR A 285 76.25 46.63 9.56
N ASP A 286 75.65 47.80 9.78
CA ASP A 286 76.37 49.09 9.94
C ASP A 286 77.11 49.18 11.28
#